data_AF-A0A1C6W2U7-F1
#
_entry.id   AF-A0A1C6W2U7-F1
#
_cell.length_a   1.000
_cell.length_b   1.000
_cell.length_c   1.000
_cell.angle_alpha   90.00
_cell.angle_beta   90.00
_cell.angle_gamma   90.00
#
_symmetry.space_group_name_H-M   'P 1'
#
loop_
_entity.id
_entity.type
_entity.pdbx_description
1 polymer ?
#
loop_
_entity_poly.entity_id
_entity_poly.type
_entity_poly.pdbx_seq_one_letter_code
_entity_poly.pdbx_strand_id
1 'polypeptide(L)'
;MFTFDGRPIPTDGRRTIAAALLAAGVRSWRRTRIGDRPRGIFCGIGICFDCLVRVNGVPSQRACLLLARPGDVVETDDDGGERA
;
A
#
# COMPACT_ATOMS: atom_id res chain seq x y z
N MET A 1 12.00 -7.87 7.21
CA MET A 1 11.45 -7.60 5.87
C MET A 1 9.96 -7.91 5.86
N PHE A 2 9.20 -7.28 4.98
CA PHE A 2 7.83 -7.66 4.61
C PHE A 2 7.77 -7.86 3.09
N THR A 3 6.65 -8.33 2.54
CA THR A 3 6.49 -8.46 1.08
C THR A 3 5.46 -7.47 0.55
N PHE A 4 5.72 -6.92 -0.64
CA PHE A 4 4.79 -6.10 -1.39
C PHE A 4 4.62 -6.70 -2.80
N ASP A 5 3.43 -7.21 -3.12
CA ASP A 5 3.16 -7.96 -4.36
C ASP A 5 4.23 -9.06 -4.62
N GLY A 6 4.56 -9.80 -3.56
CA GLY A 6 5.60 -10.83 -3.60
C GLY A 6 7.06 -10.32 -3.62
N ARG A 7 7.29 -9.02 -3.81
CA ARG A 7 8.65 -8.44 -3.75
C ARG A 7 9.06 -8.16 -2.30
N PRO A 8 10.25 -8.60 -1.84
CA PRO A 8 10.71 -8.31 -0.49
C PRO A 8 11.05 -6.81 -0.32
N ILE A 9 10.55 -6.22 0.76
CA ILE A 9 10.82 -4.84 1.16
C ILE A 9 11.51 -4.83 2.54
N PRO A 10 12.67 -4.18 2.69
CA PRO A 10 13.31 -4.00 3.99
C PRO A 10 12.41 -3.24 4.96
N THR A 11 12.36 -3.69 6.21
CA THR A 11 11.69 -2.97 7.30
C THR A 11 12.40 -3.26 8.62
N ASP A 12 12.46 -2.24 9.47
CA ASP A 12 12.88 -2.27 10.87
C ASP A 12 11.69 -2.26 11.84
N GLY A 13 10.46 -2.28 11.33
CA GLY A 13 9.22 -2.22 12.12
C GLY A 13 8.85 -0.82 12.62
N ARG A 14 9.66 0.21 12.33
CA ARG A 14 9.46 1.58 12.83
C ARG A 14 8.79 2.51 11.82
N ARG A 15 8.82 2.14 10.55
CA ARG A 15 8.21 2.90 9.44
C ARG A 15 6.81 2.39 9.15
N THR A 16 5.95 3.29 8.66
CA THR A 16 4.68 2.89 8.07
C THR A 16 4.91 2.13 6.77
N ILE A 17 3.93 1.32 6.34
CA ILE A 17 3.96 0.60 5.07
C ILE A 17 4.23 1.59 3.93
N ALA A 18 3.51 2.71 3.90
CA ALA A 18 3.72 3.73 2.87
C ALA A 18 5.13 4.33 2.90
N ALA A 19 5.69 4.62 4.08
CA ALA A 19 7.05 5.15 4.19
C ALA A 19 8.10 4.12 3.76
N ALA A 20 7.90 2.84 4.07
CA ALA A 20 8.78 1.76 3.62
C ALA A 20 8.73 1.57 2.10
N LEU A 21 7.53 1.59 1.50
CA LEU A 21 7.32 1.53 0.05
C LEU A 21 8.00 2.71 -0.67
N LEU A 22 7.84 3.94 -0.15
CA LEU A 22 8.53 5.11 -0.69
C LEU A 22 10.06 4.97 -0.63
N ALA A 23 10.60 4.49 0.50
CA ALA A 23 12.03 4.28 0.65
C ALA A 23 12.56 3.20 -0.31
N ALA A 24 11.72 2.23 -0.69
CA ALA A 24 12.01 1.23 -1.70
C ALA A 24 11.75 1.70 -3.15
N GLY A 25 11.45 2.99 -3.36
CA GLY A 25 11.22 3.56 -4.68
C GLY A 25 9.81 3.37 -5.26
N VAL A 26 8.88 2.78 -4.50
CA VAL A 26 7.50 2.56 -4.92
C VAL A 26 6.68 3.82 -4.65
N ARG A 27 6.27 4.51 -5.72
CA ARG A 27 5.47 5.75 -5.61
C ARG A 27 3.98 5.56 -5.88
N SER A 28 3.62 4.46 -6.54
CA SER A 28 2.23 4.11 -6.83
C SER A 28 2.04 2.59 -6.69
N TRP A 29 0.92 2.21 -6.08
CA TRP A 29 0.56 0.83 -5.75
C TRP A 29 -0.95 0.59 -5.82
N ARG A 30 -1.70 1.53 -6.42
CA ARG A 30 -3.08 1.33 -6.84
C ARG A 30 -3.38 2.30 -7.97
N ARG A 31 -4.49 2.09 -8.68
CA ARG A 31 -4.94 2.98 -9.76
C ARG A 31 -6.39 3.38 -9.51
N THR A 32 -6.77 4.58 -9.93
CA THR A 32 -8.18 4.99 -9.84
C THR A 32 -9.03 4.20 -10.82
N ARG A 33 -10.21 3.77 -10.37
CA ARG A 33 -11.19 3.10 -11.22
C ARG A 33 -11.54 3.89 -12.48
N ILE A 34 -11.66 5.22 -12.35
CA ILE A 34 -11.93 6.12 -13.47
C ILE A 34 -10.61 6.76 -13.91
N GLY A 35 -10.31 6.66 -15.21
CA GLY A 35 -9.16 7.32 -15.83
C GLY A 35 -7.79 6.68 -15.51
N ASP A 36 -7.78 5.55 -14.83
CA ASP A 36 -6.59 4.70 -14.64
C ASP A 36 -5.38 5.49 -14.09
N ARG A 37 -5.60 6.36 -13.12
CA ARG A 37 -4.56 7.28 -12.63
C ARG A 37 -3.79 6.63 -11.49
N PRO A 38 -2.45 6.68 -11.48
CA PRO A 38 -1.66 6.12 -10.40
C PRO A 38 -1.99 6.80 -9.07
N ARG A 39 -2.04 6.00 -8.02
CA ARG A 39 -2.27 6.42 -6.63
C ARG A 39 -1.30 5.71 -5.68
N GLY A 40 -1.07 6.36 -4.55
CA GLY A 40 -0.14 5.95 -3.50
C GLY A 40 -0.30 6.88 -2.30
N ILE A 41 0.79 7.15 -1.58
CA ILE A 41 0.75 8.11 -0.47
C ILE A 41 0.65 9.56 -0.99
N PHE A 42 -0.35 10.29 -0.47
CA PHE A 42 -0.54 11.72 -0.72
C PHE A 42 -0.59 12.50 0.60
N CYS A 43 -1.68 12.37 1.37
CA CYS A 43 -1.85 13.16 2.60
C CYS A 43 -0.99 12.70 3.79
N GLY A 44 -0.56 11.43 3.82
CA GLY A 44 0.18 10.84 4.94
C GLY A 44 -0.59 10.69 6.27
N ILE A 45 -1.79 11.27 6.40
CA ILE A 45 -2.58 11.33 7.64
C ILE A 45 -3.87 10.49 7.61
N GLY A 46 -4.13 9.77 6.52
CA GLY A 46 -5.23 8.82 6.41
C GLY A 46 -6.60 9.39 6.00
N ILE A 47 -6.68 10.64 5.55
CA ILE A 47 -7.95 11.28 5.13
C ILE A 47 -8.28 11.11 3.64
N CYS A 48 -7.27 11.00 2.76
CA CYS A 48 -7.49 10.99 1.31
C CYS A 48 -7.87 9.62 0.71
N PHE A 49 -7.68 8.53 1.46
CA PHE A 49 -7.86 7.15 0.96
C PHE A 49 -7.04 6.80 -0.28
N ASP A 50 -5.96 7.55 -0.57
CA ASP A 50 -5.19 7.28 -1.79
C ASP A 50 -4.16 6.15 -1.69
N CYS A 51 -3.85 5.76 -0.45
CA CYS A 51 -2.79 4.81 -0.11
C CYS A 51 -3.32 3.43 0.29
N LEU A 52 -4.47 3.00 -0.25
CA LEU A 52 -5.06 1.71 0.10
C LEU A 52 -4.18 0.54 -0.34
N VAL A 53 -4.10 -0.46 0.52
CA VAL A 53 -3.41 -1.74 0.33
C VAL A 53 -4.21 -2.84 1.03
N ARG A 54 -4.01 -4.09 0.61
CA ARG A 54 -4.40 -5.26 1.39
C ARG A 54 -3.24 -5.65 2.29
N VAL A 55 -3.50 -5.91 3.57
CA VAL A 55 -2.48 -6.34 4.53
C VAL A 55 -2.94 -7.62 5.20
N ASN A 56 -2.17 -8.70 5.03
CA ASN A 56 -2.45 -10.02 5.59
C ASN A 56 -3.90 -10.48 5.27
N GLY A 57 -4.33 -10.29 4.02
CA GLY A 57 -5.68 -10.63 3.55
C GLY A 57 -6.75 -9.55 3.78
N VAL A 58 -6.52 -8.57 4.67
CA VAL A 58 -7.51 -7.53 5.00
C VAL A 58 -7.43 -6.37 4.00
N PRO A 59 -8.50 -6.10 3.21
CA PRO A 59 -8.48 -5.07 2.17
C PRO A 59 -8.60 -3.65 2.73
N SER A 60 -8.43 -2.67 1.84
CA SER A 60 -8.71 -1.24 2.08
C SER A 60 -8.06 -0.67 3.35
N GLN A 61 -6.86 -1.16 3.66
CA GLN A 61 -6.05 -0.65 4.74
C GLN A 61 -5.27 0.59 4.28
N ARG A 62 -5.15 1.59 5.15
CA ARG A 62 -4.40 2.82 4.85
C ARG A 62 -2.92 2.59 5.14
N ALA A 63 -2.11 2.39 4.10
CA ALA A 63 -0.67 2.16 4.23
C ALA A 63 0.06 3.27 5.00
N CYS A 64 -0.49 4.50 5.00
CA CYS A 64 0.09 5.63 5.75
C CYS A 64 -0.12 5.55 7.27
N LEU A 65 -1.05 4.73 7.77
CA LEU A 65 -1.36 4.62 9.20
C LEU A 65 -0.83 3.33 9.84
N LEU A 66 -0.49 2.32 9.04
CA LEU A 66 -0.03 1.02 9.53
C LEU A 66 1.50 0.93 9.51
N LEU A 67 2.09 0.45 10.60
CA LEU A 67 3.52 0.09 10.66
C LEU A 67 3.79 -1.16 9.81
N ALA A 68 4.90 -1.16 9.08
CA ALA A 68 5.35 -2.31 8.29
C ALA A 68 6.06 -3.31 9.21
N ARG A 69 5.37 -4.35 9.66
CA ARG A 69 5.96 -5.35 10.56
C ARG A 69 6.74 -6.41 9.79
N PRO A 70 7.82 -6.95 10.37
CA PRO A 70 8.48 -8.11 9.78
C PRO A 70 7.48 -9.26 9.56
N GLY A 71 7.46 -9.80 8.35
CA GLY A 71 6.56 -10.89 7.96
C GLY A 71 5.22 -10.47 7.37
N ASP A 72 4.88 -9.17 7.36
CA ASP A 72 3.63 -8.73 6.72
C ASP A 72 3.61 -9.11 5.22
N VAL A 73 2.43 -9.54 4.76
CA VAL A 73 2.11 -9.69 3.35
C VAL A 73 1.25 -8.51 2.94
N VAL A 74 1.81 -7.63 2.12
CA VAL A 74 1.14 -6.43 1.62
C VAL A 74 0.92 -6.61 0.12
N GLU A 75 -0.27 -6.31 -0.33
CA GLU A 75 -0.66 -6.43 -1.73
C GLU A 75 -1.35 -5.16 -2.19
N THR A 76 -1.25 -4.88 -3.48
CA THR A 76 -2.05 -3.86 -4.15
C THR A 76 -3.54 -4.15 -3.92
N ASP A 77 -4.29 -3.14 -3.43
CA ASP A 77 -5.72 -3.28 -3.17
C ASP A 77 -6.50 -3.02 -4.46
N ASP A 78 -6.66 -4.07 -5.26
CA ASP A 78 -7.40 -4.05 -6.53
C ASP A 78 -8.91 -4.34 -6.37
N ASP A 79 -9.44 -4.40 -5.14
CA ASP A 79 -10.88 -4.67 -4.93
C ASP A 79 -11.75 -3.49 -5.39
N GLY A 80 -12.46 -3.68 -6.51
CA GLY A 80 -13.82 -3.15 -6.67
C GLY A 80 -14.21 -2.49 -7.99
N GLY A 81 -13.84 -3.07 -9.12
CA GLY A 81 -14.58 -2.89 -10.36
C GLY A 81 -14.37 -4.09 -11.24
N GLU A 82 -15.35 -4.98 -11.29
CA GLU A 82 -15.43 -6.06 -12.29
C GLU A 82 -15.01 -5.50 -13.65
N ARG A 83 -14.08 -6.18 -14.31
CA ARG A 83 -13.72 -5.89 -15.70
C ARG A 83 -14.92 -6.31 -16.58
N ALA A 84 -15.91 -5.43 -16.67
CA ALA A 84 -17.00 -5.46 -17.65
C ALA A 84 -16.78 -4.33 -18.66
#